data_AF-A0A8B9IF96-F1
#
_entry.id   AF-A0A8B9IF96-F1
#
_cell.length_a   1.000
_cell.length_b   1.000
_cell.length_c   1.000
_cell.angle_alpha   90.00
_cell.angle_beta   90.00
_cell.angle_gamma   90.00
#
_symmetry.space_group_name_H-M   'P 1'
#
loop_
_entity.id
_entity.type
_entity.pdbx_description
1 polymer ?
#
loop_
_entity_poly.entity_id
_entity_poly.type
_entity_poly.pdbx_seq_one_letter_code
_entity_poly.pdbx_strand_id
1 'polypeptide(L)'
;MKEKLTSADSVSCVPRESWMTELRPELKSFGFRPRTFKRRADDKSGDRSVWTDTPADRERKAKIVVRKKTTLSKGSEESVLTGRDKRLAEQVTSYNVSVIAACFLLLHFLPVFTLFLTKHQERRPFDREQDLKVNRFDEAQKKALIRKSRDLNSKFEHSKGNMFL
;
A
#
# COMPACT_ATOMS: atom_id res chain seq x y z
N MET A 1 24.18 -51.23 37.73
CA MET A 1 24.20 -49.84 37.21
C MET A 1 23.23 -49.59 36.04
N LYS A 2 22.75 -50.62 35.31
CA LYS A 2 21.77 -50.45 34.22
C LYS A 2 20.33 -50.17 34.71
N GLU A 3 19.93 -50.73 35.86
CA GLU A 3 18.58 -50.60 36.42
C GLU A 3 18.18 -49.16 36.84
N LYS A 4 19.12 -48.22 36.90
CA LYS A 4 18.91 -46.82 37.33
C LYS A 4 18.68 -45.85 36.17
N LEU A 5 18.80 -46.32 34.91
CA LEU A 5 18.64 -45.51 33.70
C LEU A 5 17.29 -45.72 32.99
N THR A 6 16.52 -46.73 33.38
CA THR A 6 15.20 -47.05 32.79
C THR A 6 14.03 -46.58 33.65
N SER A 7 14.29 -46.02 34.83
CA SER A 7 13.29 -45.29 35.63
C SER A 7 13.13 -43.88 35.07
N ALA A 8 12.88 -43.77 33.77
CA ALA A 8 12.41 -42.54 33.16
C ALA A 8 10.89 -42.59 33.23
N ASP A 9 10.33 -41.59 33.91
CA ASP A 9 8.92 -41.30 34.00
C ASP A 9 8.15 -41.77 32.77
N SER A 10 7.05 -42.50 32.98
CA SER A 10 5.99 -42.60 31.99
C SER A 10 5.33 -41.21 31.87
N VAL A 11 6.09 -40.24 31.36
CA VAL A 11 5.55 -38.99 30.88
C VAL A 11 4.60 -39.43 29.78
N SER A 12 3.29 -39.33 30.01
CA SER A 12 2.35 -39.49 28.92
C SER A 12 2.73 -38.43 27.91
N CYS A 13 3.47 -38.81 26.87
CA CYS A 13 3.76 -37.94 25.75
C CYS A 13 2.39 -37.54 25.23
N VAL A 14 1.98 -36.31 25.52
CA VAL A 14 0.69 -35.80 25.07
C VAL A 14 0.71 -35.97 23.55
N PRO A 15 -0.15 -36.84 22.99
CA PRO A 15 -0.10 -37.10 21.57
C PRO A 15 -0.35 -35.77 20.87
N ARG A 16 0.49 -35.45 19.89
CA ARG A 16 0.30 -34.23 19.10
C ARG A 16 -1.08 -34.28 18.47
N GLU A 17 -1.80 -33.17 18.59
CA GLU A 17 -3.15 -33.01 18.06
C GLU A 17 -3.15 -33.32 16.55
N SER A 18 -4.25 -33.88 16.04
CA SER A 18 -4.34 -34.37 14.65
C SER A 18 -4.01 -33.32 13.60
N TRP A 19 -4.28 -32.04 13.86
CA TRP A 19 -3.92 -30.95 12.95
C TRP A 19 -2.40 -30.69 12.86
N MET A 20 -1.60 -31.17 13.83
CA MET A 20 -0.15 -31.06 13.82
C MET A 20 0.54 -32.23 13.09
N THR A 21 -0.13 -33.38 13.00
CA THR A 21 0.45 -34.62 12.43
C THR A 21 -0.17 -35.01 11.10
N GLU A 22 -1.43 -34.62 10.86
CA GLU A 22 -2.16 -34.94 9.65
C GLU A 22 -2.23 -33.72 8.73
N LEU A 23 -1.55 -33.82 7.60
CA LEU A 23 -1.82 -32.94 6.47
C LEU A 23 -3.25 -33.15 5.99
N ARG A 24 -3.89 -32.06 5.53
CA ARG A 24 -5.19 -32.13 4.85
C ARG A 24 -5.15 -33.19 3.75
N PRO A 25 -6.25 -33.95 3.50
CA PRO A 25 -6.27 -35.03 2.51
C PRO A 25 -5.75 -34.62 1.13
N GLU A 26 -6.00 -33.37 0.73
CA GLU A 26 -5.54 -32.77 -0.54
C GLU A 26 -4.01 -32.61 -0.64
N LEU A 27 -3.33 -32.50 0.51
CA LEU A 27 -1.90 -32.24 0.65
C LEU A 27 -1.10 -33.47 1.09
N LYS A 28 -1.76 -34.60 1.38
CA LYS A 28 -1.12 -35.84 1.85
C LYS A 28 -0.07 -36.41 0.89
N SER A 29 -0.20 -36.10 -0.41
CA SER A 29 0.73 -36.52 -1.48
C SER A 29 1.82 -35.48 -1.80
N PHE A 30 1.80 -34.32 -1.14
CA PHE A 30 2.74 -33.23 -1.40
C PHE A 30 4.06 -33.51 -0.68
N GLY A 31 5.13 -33.85 -1.41
CA GLY A 31 6.51 -33.79 -0.91
C GLY A 31 7.33 -35.09 -0.91
N PHE A 32 6.72 -36.26 -1.14
CA PHE A 32 7.46 -37.54 -1.17
C PHE A 32 7.88 -38.00 -2.58
N ARG A 33 7.68 -37.16 -3.60
CA ARG A 33 8.09 -37.43 -4.98
C ARG A 33 8.87 -36.25 -5.54
N PRO A 34 9.83 -36.48 -6.47
CA PRO A 34 10.48 -35.41 -7.21
C PRO A 34 9.43 -34.43 -7.76
N ARG A 35 9.63 -33.15 -7.48
CA ARG A 35 8.69 -32.09 -7.87
C ARG A 35 8.70 -31.97 -9.39
N THR A 36 7.69 -32.54 -10.04
CA THR A 36 7.47 -32.44 -11.49
C THR A 36 6.26 -31.55 -11.76
N PHE A 37 6.28 -30.80 -12.87
CA PHE A 37 5.13 -30.02 -13.29
C PHE A 37 4.00 -30.98 -13.74
N LYS A 38 2.77 -30.72 -13.30
CA LYS A 38 1.59 -31.46 -13.77
C LYS A 38 1.40 -31.18 -15.26
N ARG A 39 1.45 -32.23 -16.09
CA ARG A 39 1.25 -32.13 -17.56
C ARG A 39 -0.20 -31.83 -17.96
N ARG A 40 -1.16 -32.04 -17.05
CA ARG A 40 -2.59 -31.79 -17.25
C ARG A 40 -3.13 -30.94 -16.10
N ALA A 41 -4.09 -30.08 -16.41
CA ALA A 41 -4.82 -29.35 -15.38
C ALA A 41 -5.60 -30.37 -14.52
N ASP A 42 -5.55 -30.18 -13.21
CA ASP A 42 -6.28 -31.00 -12.24
C ASP A 42 -7.69 -30.42 -12.10
N ASP A 43 -8.73 -31.24 -12.20
CA ASP A 43 -10.14 -30.79 -12.08
C ASP A 43 -10.48 -30.32 -10.66
N LYS A 44 -9.68 -30.73 -9.67
CA LYS A 44 -9.73 -30.24 -8.28
C LYS A 44 -9.06 -28.87 -8.13
N SER A 45 -8.32 -28.47 -9.15
CA SER A 45 -7.72 -27.15 -9.30
C SER A 45 -8.77 -26.04 -9.30
N GLY A 46 -9.03 -25.38 -8.18
CA GLY A 46 -9.85 -24.16 -8.15
C GLY A 46 -9.46 -23.15 -9.25
N ASP A 47 -10.39 -22.25 -9.58
CA ASP A 47 -10.31 -21.39 -10.77
C ASP A 47 -9.01 -20.59 -10.84
N ARG A 48 -8.19 -20.91 -11.85
CA ARG A 48 -6.91 -20.23 -12.14
C ARG A 48 -7.07 -19.12 -13.18
N SER A 49 -8.29 -18.88 -13.68
CA SER A 49 -8.48 -17.98 -14.80
C SER A 49 -8.44 -16.49 -14.42
N VAL A 50 -8.31 -16.18 -13.14
CA VAL A 50 -8.24 -14.81 -12.60
C VAL A 50 -7.18 -13.94 -13.30
N TRP A 51 -6.05 -14.54 -13.69
CA TRP A 51 -4.97 -13.82 -14.38
C TRP A 51 -4.98 -14.00 -15.91
N THR A 52 -5.67 -15.01 -16.44
CA THR A 52 -5.71 -15.28 -17.89
C THR A 52 -6.92 -14.65 -18.58
N ASP A 53 -7.94 -14.24 -17.84
CA ASP A 53 -9.18 -13.71 -18.40
C ASP A 53 -9.08 -12.22 -18.75
N THR A 54 -9.56 -11.87 -19.94
CA THR A 54 -9.79 -10.47 -20.32
C THR A 54 -10.98 -9.88 -19.55
N PRO A 55 -11.12 -8.55 -19.47
CA PRO A 55 -12.26 -7.91 -18.81
C PRO A 55 -13.63 -8.43 -19.32
N ALA A 56 -13.74 -8.67 -20.63
CA ALA A 56 -14.94 -9.23 -21.26
C ALA A 56 -15.19 -10.71 -20.89
N ASP A 57 -14.13 -11.51 -20.72
CA ASP A 57 -14.25 -12.91 -20.27
C ASP A 57 -14.70 -12.98 -18.82
N ARG A 58 -14.22 -12.06 -17.98
CA ARG A 58 -14.61 -11.95 -16.56
C ARG A 58 -16.10 -11.64 -16.41
N GLU A 59 -16.63 -10.73 -17.21
CA GLU A 59 -18.07 -10.43 -17.21
C GLU A 59 -18.91 -11.62 -17.69
N ARG A 60 -18.48 -12.31 -18.76
CA ARG A 60 -19.17 -13.51 -19.25
C ARG A 60 -19.18 -14.62 -18.19
N LYS A 61 -18.05 -14.89 -17.53
CA LYS A 61 -17.97 -15.89 -16.46
C LYS A 61 -18.78 -15.51 -15.23
N ALA A 62 -18.80 -14.24 -14.84
CA ALA A 62 -19.66 -13.77 -13.75
C ALA A 62 -21.15 -14.06 -14.03
N LYS A 63 -21.63 -13.79 -15.25
CA LYS A 63 -23.01 -14.11 -15.67
C LYS A 63 -23.29 -15.61 -15.65
N ILE A 64 -22.33 -16.44 -16.09
CA ILE A 64 -22.45 -17.91 -16.06
C ILE A 64 -22.50 -18.44 -14.63
N VAL A 65 -21.66 -17.91 -13.73
CA VAL A 65 -21.63 -18.31 -12.31
C VAL A 65 -22.93 -17.90 -11.60
N VAL A 66 -23.45 -16.69 -11.86
CA VAL A 66 -24.75 -16.25 -11.32
C VAL A 66 -25.89 -17.14 -11.84
N ARG A 67 -25.87 -17.49 -13.13
CA ARG A 67 -26.86 -18.42 -13.72
C ARG A 67 -26.75 -19.83 -13.15
N LYS A 68 -25.54 -20.35 -12.91
CA LYS A 68 -25.33 -21.66 -12.26
C LYS A 68 -25.75 -21.62 -10.79
N LYS A 69 -25.46 -20.54 -10.06
CA LYS A 69 -25.90 -20.35 -8.67
C LYS A 69 -27.41 -20.28 -8.54
N THR A 70 -28.10 -19.57 -9.43
CA THR A 70 -29.58 -19.51 -9.44
C THR A 70 -30.25 -20.85 -9.75
N THR A 71 -29.60 -21.72 -10.53
CA THR A 71 -30.09 -23.10 -10.74
C THR A 71 -29.80 -24.05 -9.57
N LEU A 72 -28.73 -23.81 -8.80
CA LEU A 72 -28.36 -24.61 -7.62
C LEU A 72 -29.00 -24.09 -6.31
N SER A 73 -29.43 -22.83 -6.26
CA SER A 73 -30.01 -22.19 -5.07
C SER A 73 -31.44 -22.62 -4.76
N LYS A 74 -32.01 -23.58 -5.51
CA LYS A 74 -33.31 -24.18 -5.17
C LYS A 74 -33.20 -25.20 -4.01
N GLY A 75 -31.99 -25.47 -3.52
CA GLY A 75 -31.74 -26.36 -2.38
C GLY A 75 -30.62 -25.89 -1.43
N SER A 76 -30.16 -24.63 -1.51
CA SER A 76 -29.29 -24.09 -0.47
C SER A 76 -30.19 -23.63 0.67
N GLU A 77 -30.38 -24.49 1.66
CA GLU A 77 -30.84 -24.08 2.98
C GLU A 77 -30.05 -22.81 3.33
N GLU A 78 -30.76 -21.68 3.48
CA GLU A 78 -30.23 -20.53 4.19
C GLU A 78 -29.76 -21.09 5.52
N SER A 79 -28.45 -21.29 5.66
CA SER A 79 -27.84 -21.61 6.93
C SER A 79 -28.37 -20.55 7.88
N VAL A 80 -29.29 -20.94 8.75
CA VAL A 80 -30.01 -20.02 9.64
C VAL A 80 -28.94 -19.40 10.50
N LEU A 81 -28.44 -18.23 10.06
CA LEU A 81 -27.36 -17.53 10.74
C LEU A 81 -27.89 -17.29 12.15
N THR A 82 -27.29 -17.99 13.10
CA THR A 82 -27.71 -17.90 14.48
C THR A 82 -27.56 -16.44 14.89
N GLY A 83 -28.42 -15.92 15.78
CA GLY A 83 -28.35 -14.50 16.19
C GLY A 83 -26.95 -14.08 16.69
N ARG A 84 -26.11 -15.05 17.11
CA ARG A 84 -24.68 -14.87 17.41
C ARG A 84 -23.83 -14.50 16.19
N ASP A 85 -24.04 -15.15 15.05
CA ASP A 85 -23.26 -14.92 13.83
C ASP A 85 -23.55 -13.54 13.23
N LYS A 86 -24.81 -13.09 13.33
CA LYS A 86 -25.22 -11.73 12.94
C LYS A 86 -24.51 -10.68 13.80
N ARG A 87 -24.48 -10.88 15.12
CA ARG A 87 -23.75 -10.00 16.06
C ARG A 87 -22.25 -10.00 15.79
N LEU A 88 -21.66 -11.16 15.50
CA LEU A 88 -20.24 -11.26 15.16
C LEU A 88 -19.94 -10.50 13.86
N ALA A 89 -20.80 -10.62 12.85
CA ALA A 89 -20.68 -9.89 11.60
C ALA A 89 -20.79 -8.36 11.81
N GLU A 90 -21.71 -7.89 12.65
CA GLU A 90 -21.83 -6.48 13.03
C GLU A 90 -20.59 -5.97 13.78
N GLN A 91 -20.01 -6.76 14.67
CA GLN A 91 -18.76 -6.41 15.37
C GLN A 91 -17.56 -6.35 14.41
N VAL A 92 -17.44 -7.31 13.48
CA VAL A 92 -16.37 -7.33 12.49
C VAL A 92 -16.52 -6.19 11.49
N THR A 93 -17.74 -5.90 11.03
CA THR A 93 -17.99 -4.78 10.11
C THR A 93 -17.73 -3.43 10.77
N SER A 94 -18.15 -3.20 12.02
CA SER A 94 -17.84 -1.96 12.75
C SER A 94 -16.33 -1.79 13.03
N TYR A 95 -15.63 -2.86 13.42
CA TYR A 95 -14.17 -2.85 13.55
C TYR A 95 -13.46 -2.59 12.22
N ASN A 96 -13.88 -3.30 11.17
CA ASN A 96 -13.32 -3.11 9.84
C ASN A 96 -13.57 -1.69 9.38
N VAL A 97 -14.79 -1.14 9.44
CA VAL A 97 -15.06 0.25 9.02
C VAL A 97 -14.19 1.26 9.77
N SER A 98 -14.00 1.12 11.09
CA SER A 98 -13.14 2.02 11.86
C SER A 98 -11.65 1.87 11.52
N VAL A 99 -11.15 0.65 11.37
CA VAL A 99 -9.73 0.37 11.06
C VAL A 99 -9.40 0.64 9.58
N ILE A 100 -10.33 0.34 8.68
CA ILE A 100 -10.25 0.61 7.25
C ILE A 100 -10.35 2.11 6.97
N ALA A 101 -11.20 2.86 7.68
CA ALA A 101 -11.23 4.32 7.59
C ALA A 101 -9.91 4.97 8.06
N ALA A 102 -9.18 4.32 8.98
CA ALA A 102 -7.84 4.71 9.37
C ALA A 102 -6.74 4.19 8.42
N CYS A 103 -7.08 3.30 7.48
CA CYS A 103 -6.12 2.71 6.55
C CYS A 103 -5.86 3.68 5.39
N PHE A 104 -4.66 4.26 5.37
CA PHE A 104 -4.16 5.15 4.32
C PHE A 104 -4.34 4.59 2.89
N LEU A 105 -4.34 3.26 2.75
CA LEU A 105 -4.62 2.57 1.49
C LEU A 105 -6.06 2.80 0.99
N LEU A 106 -7.09 2.75 1.87
CA LEU A 106 -8.47 3.02 1.43
C LEU A 106 -8.71 4.48 1.07
N LEU A 107 -7.99 5.41 1.72
CA LEU A 107 -7.98 6.82 1.35
C LEU A 107 -7.54 7.01 -0.12
N HIS A 108 -6.73 6.08 -0.63
CA HIS A 108 -6.21 6.08 -1.99
C HIS A 108 -7.10 5.32 -3.00
N PHE A 109 -7.87 4.34 -2.53
CA PHE A 109 -8.79 3.53 -3.36
C PHE A 109 -10.22 4.10 -3.43
N LEU A 110 -10.64 5.03 -2.58
CA LEU A 110 -11.89 5.80 -2.72
C LEU A 110 -11.63 7.13 -3.44
N PRO A 111 -11.94 7.26 -4.75
CA PRO A 111 -11.63 8.47 -5.52
C PRO A 111 -12.59 9.66 -5.28
N VAL A 112 -13.49 9.63 -4.29
CA VAL A 112 -14.72 10.47 -4.36
C VAL A 112 -14.89 11.52 -3.24
N PHE A 113 -14.18 11.46 -2.10
CA PHE A 113 -14.39 12.46 -1.02
C PHE A 113 -13.27 13.51 -0.86
N THR A 114 -12.07 13.26 -1.41
CA THR A 114 -10.94 14.21 -1.31
C THR A 114 -10.85 15.16 -2.51
N LEU A 115 -11.56 14.90 -3.61
CA LEU A 115 -11.56 15.78 -4.79
C LEU A 115 -12.34 17.09 -4.56
N PHE A 116 -13.24 17.13 -3.58
CA PHE A 116 -14.11 18.29 -3.32
C PHE A 116 -13.74 19.14 -2.10
N LEU A 117 -12.94 18.65 -1.15
CA LEU A 117 -12.62 19.40 0.08
C LEU A 117 -11.16 19.81 0.21
N THR A 118 -10.25 19.19 -0.54
CA THR A 118 -8.85 19.58 -0.54
C THR A 118 -8.38 19.54 -1.99
N LYS A 119 -8.53 20.67 -2.69
CA LYS A 119 -7.73 20.90 -3.90
C LYS A 119 -6.28 20.69 -3.49
N HIS A 120 -5.72 19.54 -3.81
CA HIS A 120 -4.32 19.25 -3.56
C HIS A 120 -3.55 20.39 -4.23
N GLN A 121 -2.98 21.27 -3.43
CA GLN A 121 -2.05 22.28 -3.93
C GLN A 121 -0.85 21.47 -4.42
N GLU A 122 -0.86 21.11 -5.69
CA GLU A 122 0.30 20.55 -6.36
C GLU A 122 1.47 21.49 -6.11
N ARG A 123 2.62 20.92 -5.70
CA ARG A 123 3.80 21.72 -5.45
C ARG A 123 4.17 22.40 -6.76
N ARG A 124 3.99 23.72 -6.79
CA ARG A 124 4.41 24.57 -7.89
C ARG A 124 5.91 24.31 -8.18
N PRO A 125 6.31 24.16 -9.46
CA PRO A 125 7.71 24.02 -9.80
C PRO A 125 8.51 25.25 -9.33
N PHE A 126 9.78 25.02 -8.99
CA PHE A 126 10.67 26.06 -8.48
C PHE A 126 10.88 27.15 -9.53
N ASP A 127 10.47 28.38 -9.21
CA ASP A 127 10.70 29.58 -10.03
C ASP A 127 11.89 30.34 -9.44
N ARG A 128 13.01 30.36 -10.17
CA ARG A 128 14.22 31.07 -9.73
C ARG A 128 13.97 32.54 -9.40
N GLU A 129 13.06 33.20 -10.09
CA GLU A 129 12.84 34.64 -9.90
C GLU A 129 11.95 34.95 -8.69
N GLN A 130 11.12 34.00 -8.26
CA GLN A 130 10.18 34.16 -7.13
C GLN A 130 10.65 33.43 -5.87
N ASP A 131 11.18 32.22 -6.03
CA ASP A 131 11.54 31.33 -4.93
C ASP A 131 12.98 31.55 -4.48
N LEU A 132 13.86 31.96 -5.40
CA LEU A 132 15.19 32.43 -5.02
C LEU A 132 15.05 33.90 -4.63
N LYS A 133 15.03 34.16 -3.32
CA LYS A 133 15.26 35.49 -2.73
C LYS A 133 16.73 35.90 -2.92
N VAL A 134 17.21 35.88 -4.16
CA VAL A 134 18.44 36.59 -4.51
C VAL A 134 18.17 38.04 -4.17
N ASN A 135 19.17 38.72 -3.60
CA ASN A 135 19.12 40.17 -3.38
C ASN A 135 18.96 40.89 -4.71
N ARG A 136 17.73 40.89 -5.23
CA ARG A 136 17.23 41.76 -6.28
C ARG A 136 17.23 43.13 -5.64
N PHE A 137 18.38 43.79 -5.68
CA PHE A 137 18.47 45.20 -5.34
C PHE A 137 17.34 45.89 -6.09
N ASP A 138 16.45 46.53 -5.35
CA ASP A 138 15.39 47.34 -5.91
C ASP A 138 16.01 48.25 -6.98
N GLU A 139 15.42 48.38 -8.16
CA GLU A 139 16.09 49.07 -9.27
C GLU A 139 16.49 50.50 -8.87
N ALA A 140 15.71 51.12 -7.97
CA ALA A 140 16.02 52.38 -7.35
C ALA A 140 17.30 52.34 -6.49
N GLN A 141 17.48 51.30 -5.67
CA GLN A 141 18.69 51.11 -4.87
C GLN A 141 19.91 50.83 -5.75
N LYS A 142 19.75 50.05 -6.83
CA LYS A 142 20.82 49.80 -7.81
C LYS A 142 21.24 51.09 -8.52
N LYS A 143 20.28 51.91 -8.97
CA LYS A 143 20.55 53.22 -9.58
C LYS A 143 21.17 54.21 -8.59
N ALA A 144 20.73 54.20 -7.33
CA ALA A 144 21.33 55.02 -6.28
C ALA A 144 22.78 54.62 -5.97
N LEU A 145 23.09 53.32 -5.94
CA LEU A 145 24.46 52.82 -5.75
C LEU A 145 25.37 53.23 -6.92
N ILE A 146 24.88 53.11 -8.17
CA ILE A 146 25.60 53.53 -9.38
C ILE A 146 25.83 55.06 -9.41
N ARG A 147 24.87 55.86 -8.93
CA ARG A 147 25.06 57.32 -8.79
C ARG A 147 26.12 57.64 -7.74
N LYS A 148 26.01 57.04 -6.55
CA LYS A 148 27.00 57.21 -5.48
C LYS A 148 28.42 56.83 -5.93
N SER A 149 28.59 55.77 -6.70
CA SER A 149 29.93 55.38 -7.20
C SER A 149 30.48 56.35 -8.24
N ARG A 150 29.64 56.92 -9.12
CA ARG A 150 30.04 58.00 -10.04
C ARG A 150 30.56 59.23 -9.31
N ASP A 151 29.89 59.62 -8.22
CA ASP A 151 30.28 60.79 -7.41
C ASP A 151 31.60 60.57 -6.66
N LEU A 152 32.01 59.33 -6.39
CA LEU A 152 33.33 59.04 -5.81
C LEU A 152 34.46 59.28 -6.82
N ASN A 153 34.19 59.14 -8.11
CA ASN A 153 35.20 59.32 -9.16
C ASN A 153 35.61 60.80 -9.33
N SER A 154 34.74 61.76 -8.98
CA SER A 154 35.08 63.18 -8.95
C SER A 154 35.77 63.61 -7.65
N LYS A 155 35.51 62.91 -6.54
CA LYS A 155 36.14 63.19 -5.24
C LYS A 155 37.63 62.87 -5.19
N PHE A 156 38.08 61.94 -6.01
CA PHE A 156 39.50 61.60 -6.18
C PHE A 156 40.05 62.11 -7.51
N GLU A 157 39.49 63.20 -8.05
CA GLU A 157 40.13 63.90 -9.16
C GLU A 157 41.54 64.29 -8.73
N HIS A 158 42.52 63.86 -9.53
CA HIS A 158 43.93 64.16 -9.34
C HIS A 158 44.08 65.66 -9.11
N SER A 159 44.52 66.04 -7.90
CA SER A 159 44.76 67.44 -7.60
C SER A 159 45.78 67.96 -8.61
N LYS A 160 45.36 68.88 -9.48
CA LYS A 160 46.28 69.62 -10.38
C LYS A 160 47.12 70.66 -9.64
N GLY A 161 47.23 70.56 -8.32
CA GLY A 161 47.93 71.54 -7.51
C GLY A 161 48.15 71.00 -6.10
N ASN A 162 49.37 70.55 -5.85
CA ASN A 162 50.21 70.97 -4.72
C ASN A 162 51.39 69.99 -4.65
N MET A 163 52.38 70.19 -5.52
CA MET A 163 53.76 69.83 -5.19
C MET A 163 54.20 70.83 -4.13
N PHE A 164 54.27 70.39 -2.89
CA PHE A 164 55.05 71.09 -1.87
C PHE A 164 56.52 70.79 -2.16
N LEU A 165 57.25 71.81 -2.64
CA LEU A 165 58.70 71.89 -2.70
C LEU A 165 59.13 73.02 -1.75
#